data_AF-A0A0U3ADN2-F1
#
_entry.id   AF-A0A0U3ADN2-F1
#
_cell.length_a   1.000
_cell.length_b   1.000
_cell.length_c   1.000
_cell.angle_alpha   90.00
_cell.angle_beta   90.00
_cell.angle_gamma   90.00
#
_symmetry.space_group_name_H-M   'P 1'
#
loop_
_entity.id
_entity.type
_entity.pdbx_description
1 polymer ?
#
loop_
_entity_poly.entity_id
_entity_poly.type
_entity_poly.pdbx_seq_one_letter_code
_entity_poly.pdbx_strand_id
1 'polypeptide(L)'
;SRIFANSVNYSLFDEDNENLSITLSAAWQPNDTTDFRLDLIRASERIDQFSRQASFSGGSGVEFLPVAALGGERRWLNTWGDNNRVDMQHLYRSLQNLEKASNSFSFNGKTTAGRVDFNYTLGYARGTTRSPHELTYRLIYDEPVGTVFDPAFVSGNAIDPVEGRIITLFGERTDRSFPVPYLTDEGFAFFDDADNYVSRFYIGQLRSASGYNEKHTGALSAHYAVDRTHLKYLEIGADYETQRFKEDPSIAYSIIPMGAAIRTASELGLSFDEPGLAAIGHSERGFKVISRGSFESFGSRLQDLAGGDNPIIGLTPIVLDPRTFEGYTQEDNLAVYLQARADFGKLEII
;
A
#
# COMPACT_ATOMS: atom_id res chain seq x y z
N SER A 1 -5.70 -9.88 -36.76
CA SER A 1 -6.53 -10.39 -35.65
C SER A 1 -7.16 -9.20 -34.95
N ARG A 2 -8.47 -9.22 -34.72
CA ARG A 2 -9.11 -8.21 -33.85
C ARG A 2 -8.76 -8.55 -32.41
N ILE A 3 -8.32 -7.55 -31.64
CA ILE A 3 -7.97 -7.72 -30.22
C ILE A 3 -9.08 -7.06 -29.42
N PHE A 4 -9.75 -7.85 -28.60
CA PHE A 4 -10.79 -7.39 -27.69
C PHE A 4 -10.22 -7.36 -26.27
N ALA A 5 -10.64 -6.40 -25.48
CA ALA A 5 -10.40 -6.46 -24.03
C ALA A 5 -11.23 -7.61 -23.44
N ASN A 6 -10.71 -8.23 -22.37
CA ASN A 6 -11.44 -9.24 -21.59
C ASN A 6 -11.82 -8.70 -20.20
N SER A 7 -11.24 -7.56 -19.83
CA SER A 7 -11.50 -6.92 -18.55
C SER A 7 -11.23 -5.43 -18.64
N VAL A 8 -11.85 -4.72 -17.71
CA VAL A 8 -11.57 -3.34 -17.39
C VAL A 8 -11.37 -3.22 -15.88
N ASN A 9 -10.33 -2.50 -15.49
CA ASN A 9 -9.99 -2.27 -14.09
C ASN A 9 -9.58 -0.80 -13.96
N TYR A 10 -10.15 -0.13 -12.96
CA TYR A 10 -9.71 1.20 -12.57
C TYR A 10 -9.58 1.28 -11.06
N SER A 11 -8.59 2.05 -10.63
CA SER A 11 -8.32 2.31 -9.23
C SER A 11 -8.22 3.81 -9.02
N LEU A 12 -8.92 4.29 -7.99
CA LEU A 12 -8.90 5.64 -7.49
C LEU A 12 -8.15 5.62 -6.16
N PHE A 13 -7.30 6.61 -5.95
CA PHE A 13 -6.46 6.73 -4.76
C PHE A 13 -6.48 8.18 -4.30
N ASP A 14 -7.01 8.39 -3.10
CA ASP A 14 -7.02 9.68 -2.42
C ASP A 14 -6.06 9.60 -1.23
N GLU A 15 -5.19 10.59 -1.10
CA GLU A 15 -4.26 10.72 0.01
C GLU A 15 -4.25 12.16 0.53
N ASP A 16 -4.56 12.31 1.81
CA ASP A 16 -4.42 13.55 2.56
C ASP A 16 -3.21 13.43 3.48
N ASN A 17 -2.28 14.38 3.37
CA ASN A 17 -1.01 14.31 4.06
C ASN A 17 -0.69 15.62 4.80
N GLU A 18 -0.45 15.51 6.11
CA GLU A 18 -0.01 16.59 6.97
C GLU A 18 1.42 16.36 7.43
N ASN A 19 2.30 17.32 7.12
CA ASN A 19 3.71 17.24 7.42
C ASN A 19 4.14 18.32 8.42
N LEU A 20 4.97 17.94 9.39
CA LEU A 20 5.63 18.83 10.32
C LEU A 20 7.12 18.50 10.38
N SER A 21 7.97 19.50 10.21
CA SER A 21 9.40 19.38 10.42
C SER A 21 9.90 20.53 11.30
N ILE A 22 10.61 20.19 12.37
CA ILE A 22 11.20 21.13 13.32
C ILE A 22 12.67 20.79 13.46
N THR A 23 13.53 21.79 13.32
CA THR A 23 14.97 21.67 13.55
C THR A 23 15.41 22.71 14.57
N LEU A 24 16.14 22.26 15.58
CA LEU A 24 16.82 23.12 16.55
C LEU A 24 18.31 22.81 16.50
N SER A 25 19.11 23.83 16.23
CA SER A 25 20.56 23.71 16.14
C SER A 25 21.21 24.72 17.07
N ALA A 26 22.21 24.27 17.81
CA ALA A 26 23.03 25.11 18.67
C ALA A 26 24.50 24.79 18.44
N ALA A 27 25.34 25.82 18.35
CA ALA A 27 26.77 25.68 18.34
C ALA A 27 27.35 26.59 19.41
N TRP A 28 28.35 26.11 20.14
CA TRP A 28 29.01 26.90 21.17
C TRP A 28 30.45 26.48 21.35
N GLN A 29 31.25 27.45 21.76
CA GLN A 29 32.68 27.31 21.99
C GLN A 29 32.96 27.65 23.46
N PRO A 30 33.02 26.67 24.38
CA PRO A 30 33.26 26.94 25.79
C PRO A 30 34.64 27.56 26.08
N ASN A 31 35.62 27.35 25.19
CA ASN A 31 36.96 27.93 25.26
C ASN A 31 37.61 27.95 23.86
N ASP A 32 38.76 28.61 23.72
CA ASP A 32 39.47 28.77 22.44
C ASP A 32 39.93 27.46 21.77
N THR A 33 39.83 26.33 22.47
CA THR A 33 40.29 25.02 22.01
C THR A 33 39.17 24.01 21.77
N THR A 34 37.92 24.30 22.14
CA THR A 34 36.84 23.32 22.10
C THR A 34 35.62 23.90 21.41
N ASP A 35 35.13 23.19 20.39
CA ASP A 35 33.90 23.50 19.67
C ASP A 35 32.87 22.40 19.88
N PHE A 36 31.62 22.79 20.09
CA PHE A 36 30.49 21.89 20.20
C PHE A 36 29.36 22.30 19.26
N ARG A 37 28.66 21.29 18.74
CA ARG A 37 27.46 21.44 17.93
C ARG A 37 26.42 20.41 18.35
N LEU A 38 25.19 20.86 18.51
CA LEU A 38 24.02 20.05 18.81
C LEU A 38 22.96 20.32 17.74
N ASP A 39 22.44 19.25 17.14
CA ASP A 39 21.31 19.28 16.22
C ASP A 39 20.20 18.35 16.73
N LEU A 40 18.98 18.87 16.82
CA LEU A 40 17.76 18.15 17.16
C LEU A 40 16.79 18.32 16.00
N ILE A 41 16.31 17.20 15.44
CA ILE A 41 15.35 17.20 14.33
C ILE A 41 14.16 16.34 14.74
N ARG A 42 12.96 16.87 14.53
CA ARG A 42 11.72 16.11 14.57
C ARG A 42 10.99 16.28 13.25
N ALA A 43 10.72 15.18 12.57
CA ALA A 43 9.80 15.13 11.44
C ALA A 43 8.60 14.26 11.84
N SER A 44 7.39 14.68 11.50
CA SER A 44 6.20 13.86 11.63
C SER A 44 5.28 14.05 10.44
N GLU A 45 4.66 12.96 10.04
CA GLU A 45 3.74 12.85 8.92
C GLU A 45 2.47 12.17 9.44
N ARG A 46 1.30 12.75 9.14
CA ARG A 46 0.00 12.10 9.32
C ARG A 46 -0.62 11.91 7.95
N ILE A 47 -0.99 10.66 7.63
CA ILE A 47 -1.56 10.30 6.35
C ILE A 47 -2.93 9.66 6.56
N ASP A 48 -3.92 10.14 5.81
CA ASP A 48 -5.17 9.43 5.57
C ASP A 48 -5.21 8.99 4.10
N GLN A 49 -5.32 7.68 3.86
CA GLN A 49 -5.42 7.11 2.51
C GLN A 49 -6.76 6.42 2.31
N PHE A 50 -7.35 6.61 1.14
CA PHE A 50 -8.49 5.82 0.70
C PHE A 50 -8.27 5.37 -0.73
N SER A 51 -8.26 4.05 -0.94
CA SER A 51 -8.24 3.47 -2.27
C SER A 51 -9.51 2.69 -2.54
N ARG A 52 -9.99 2.83 -3.78
CA ARG A 52 -11.12 2.08 -4.29
C ARG A 52 -10.78 1.58 -5.69
N GLN A 53 -11.14 0.35 -5.97
CA GLN A 53 -10.89 -0.30 -7.24
C GLN A 53 -12.17 -1.02 -7.65
N ALA A 54 -12.53 -0.89 -8.92
CA ALA A 54 -13.58 -1.72 -9.52
C ALA A 54 -13.00 -2.45 -10.72
N SER A 55 -13.40 -3.71 -10.88
CA SER A 55 -13.00 -4.49 -12.04
C SER A 55 -14.16 -5.30 -12.57
N PHE A 56 -14.37 -5.20 -13.86
CA PHE A 56 -15.36 -5.95 -14.61
C PHE A 56 -14.65 -6.80 -15.65
N SER A 57 -14.98 -8.08 -15.72
CA SER A 57 -14.41 -8.98 -16.71
C SER A 57 -15.42 -9.98 -17.24
N GLY A 58 -15.26 -10.32 -18.51
CA GLY A 58 -15.99 -11.39 -19.17
C GLY A 58 -15.01 -12.22 -19.98
N GLY A 59 -14.96 -13.52 -19.73
CA GLY A 59 -14.02 -14.41 -20.40
C GLY A 59 -14.33 -14.58 -21.88
N SER A 60 -13.55 -13.94 -22.75
CA SER A 60 -13.58 -14.27 -24.18
C SER A 60 -12.59 -15.40 -24.48
N GLY A 61 -13.04 -16.37 -25.25
CA GLY A 61 -12.29 -17.54 -25.67
C GLY A 61 -12.43 -17.76 -27.17
N VAL A 62 -11.74 -18.77 -27.68
CA VAL A 62 -11.88 -19.22 -29.07
C VAL A 62 -12.46 -20.62 -29.06
N GLU A 63 -13.60 -20.81 -29.71
CA GLU A 63 -14.28 -22.09 -29.80
C GLU A 63 -14.47 -22.53 -31.26
N PHE A 64 -14.52 -23.85 -31.48
CA PHE A 64 -14.69 -24.43 -32.81
C PHE A 64 -16.18 -24.68 -33.11
N LEU A 65 -16.85 -23.66 -33.63
CA LEU A 65 -18.30 -23.59 -33.78
C LEU A 65 -18.72 -23.51 -35.27
N PRO A 66 -19.93 -23.99 -35.63
CA PRO A 66 -20.49 -23.80 -36.98
C PRO A 66 -20.75 -22.32 -37.27
N VAL A 67 -20.55 -21.90 -38.52
CA VAL A 67 -20.80 -20.54 -39.02
C VAL A 67 -22.01 -20.55 -39.94
N ALA A 68 -23.10 -19.89 -39.54
CA ALA A 68 -24.34 -19.81 -40.32
C ALA A 68 -24.09 -19.19 -41.71
N ALA A 69 -23.26 -18.15 -41.78
CA ALA A 69 -22.91 -17.48 -43.04
C ALA A 69 -22.21 -18.40 -44.07
N LEU A 70 -21.57 -19.48 -43.59
CA LEU A 70 -20.83 -20.45 -44.40
C LEU A 70 -21.59 -21.77 -44.56
N GLY A 71 -22.91 -21.76 -44.38
CA GLY A 71 -23.74 -22.97 -44.50
C GLY A 71 -23.45 -24.02 -43.42
N GLY A 72 -22.96 -23.60 -42.24
CA GLY A 72 -22.66 -24.48 -41.11
C GLY A 72 -21.24 -25.02 -41.06
N GLU A 73 -20.32 -24.54 -41.92
CA GLU A 73 -18.90 -24.89 -41.81
C GLU A 73 -18.34 -24.49 -40.44
N ARG A 74 -17.58 -25.38 -39.80
CA ARG A 74 -16.98 -25.12 -38.48
C ARG A 74 -15.68 -24.34 -38.59
N ARG A 75 -15.53 -23.27 -37.81
CA ARG A 75 -14.34 -22.44 -37.73
C ARG A 75 -13.98 -22.15 -36.27
N TRP A 76 -12.71 -21.84 -36.01
CA TRP A 76 -12.28 -21.28 -34.74
C TRP A 76 -12.73 -19.82 -34.66
N LEU A 77 -13.56 -19.51 -33.69
CA LEU A 77 -14.25 -18.24 -33.60
C LEU A 77 -14.14 -17.70 -32.18
N ASN A 78 -13.96 -16.39 -32.05
CA ASN A 78 -14.08 -15.75 -30.75
C ASN A 78 -15.51 -15.88 -30.26
N THR A 79 -15.66 -16.24 -28.99
CA THR A 79 -16.94 -16.34 -28.31
C THR A 79 -16.75 -15.97 -26.85
N TRP A 80 -17.79 -15.46 -26.23
CA TRP A 80 -17.88 -15.35 -24.79
C TRP A 80 -18.17 -16.75 -24.22
N GLY A 81 -17.11 -17.55 -24.06
CA GLY A 81 -17.16 -19.01 -23.85
C GLY A 81 -17.33 -19.48 -22.41
N ASP A 82 -17.38 -18.57 -21.44
CA ASP A 82 -17.41 -18.90 -20.00
C ASP A 82 -18.83 -19.12 -19.45
N ASN A 83 -19.70 -19.86 -20.13
CA ASN A 83 -21.09 -20.11 -19.67
C ASN A 83 -21.89 -18.83 -19.36
N ASN A 84 -21.66 -17.74 -20.10
CA ASN A 84 -22.20 -16.41 -19.79
C ASN A 84 -21.80 -15.90 -18.40
N ARG A 85 -20.61 -16.20 -17.88
CA ARG A 85 -20.20 -15.66 -16.58
C ARG A 85 -19.55 -14.29 -16.72
N VAL A 86 -19.95 -13.37 -15.86
CA VAL A 86 -19.26 -12.10 -15.62
C VAL A 86 -18.65 -12.12 -14.23
N ASP A 87 -17.46 -11.55 -14.09
CA ASP A 87 -16.86 -11.27 -12.78
C ASP A 87 -16.78 -9.75 -12.57
N MET A 88 -17.48 -9.30 -11.53
CA MET A 88 -17.45 -7.91 -11.07
C MET A 88 -17.00 -7.91 -9.62
N GLN A 89 -15.89 -7.22 -9.35
CA GLN A 89 -15.34 -7.09 -8.01
C GLN A 89 -14.99 -5.64 -7.71
N HIS A 90 -15.12 -5.31 -6.43
CA HIS A 90 -14.65 -4.06 -5.87
C HIS A 90 -13.71 -4.32 -4.70
N LEU A 91 -12.63 -3.56 -4.64
CA LEU A 91 -11.67 -3.60 -3.54
C LEU A 91 -11.54 -2.21 -2.94
N TYR A 92 -11.64 -2.14 -1.62
CA TYR A 92 -11.56 -0.91 -0.85
C TYR A 92 -10.49 -1.05 0.22
N ARG A 93 -9.73 0.02 0.43
CA ARG A 93 -8.79 0.14 1.54
C ARG A 93 -8.88 1.55 2.09
N SER A 94 -9.12 1.66 3.39
CA SER A 94 -9.02 2.90 4.14
C SER A 94 -7.91 2.75 5.17
N LEU A 95 -7.01 3.72 5.22
CA LEU A 95 -5.96 3.84 6.19
C LEU A 95 -6.11 5.20 6.86
N GLN A 96 -6.57 5.21 8.11
CA GLN A 96 -6.84 6.45 8.83
C GLN A 96 -5.78 6.70 9.90
N ASN A 97 -5.32 7.94 9.97
CA ASN A 97 -4.37 8.45 10.93
C ASN A 97 -3.08 7.62 10.95
N LEU A 98 -2.52 7.27 9.79
CA LEU A 98 -1.18 6.70 9.72
C LEU A 98 -0.19 7.78 10.18
N GLU A 99 0.42 7.56 11.33
CA GLU A 99 1.43 8.45 11.89
C GLU A 99 2.81 7.87 11.60
N LYS A 100 3.67 8.67 10.97
CA LYS A 100 5.11 8.42 10.93
C LYS A 100 5.80 9.54 11.67
N ALA A 101 6.78 9.20 12.50
CA ALA A 101 7.61 10.20 13.14
C ALA A 101 9.07 9.78 13.11
N SER A 102 9.97 10.73 12.93
CA SER A 102 11.40 10.57 13.05
C SER A 102 11.93 11.63 13.98
N ASN A 103 12.71 11.23 14.98
CA ASN A 103 13.41 12.12 15.88
C ASN A 103 14.89 11.80 15.78
N SER A 104 15.74 12.80 15.54
CA SER A 104 17.18 12.62 15.57
C SER A 104 17.87 13.66 16.44
N PHE A 105 18.91 13.21 17.09
CA PHE A 105 19.83 13.96 17.92
C PHE A 105 21.24 13.71 17.38
N SER A 106 22.00 14.77 17.17
CA SER A 106 23.42 14.69 16.86
C SER A 106 24.18 15.70 17.70
N PHE A 107 25.17 15.21 18.43
CA PHE A 107 26.12 16.02 19.16
C PHE A 107 27.51 15.75 18.59
N ASN A 108 28.16 16.80 18.14
CA ASN A 108 29.51 16.75 17.60
C ASN A 108 30.38 17.70 18.42
N GLY A 109 31.63 17.33 18.65
CA GLY A 109 32.59 18.30 19.12
C GLY A 109 34.01 17.95 18.78
N LYS A 110 34.82 18.99 18.83
CA LYS A 110 36.25 18.98 18.58
C LYS A 110 36.95 19.66 19.74
N THR A 111 38.03 19.07 20.25
CA THR A 111 38.91 19.70 21.24
C THR A 111 40.36 19.59 20.80
N THR A 112 41.06 20.71 20.71
CA THR A 112 42.48 20.79 20.34
C THR A 112 43.33 21.07 21.57
N ALA A 113 44.06 20.05 22.05
CA ALA A 113 44.99 20.16 23.16
C ALA A 113 46.43 20.12 22.65
N GLY A 114 47.01 21.28 22.35
CA GLY A 114 48.36 21.41 21.84
C GLY A 114 48.48 20.83 20.42
N ARG A 115 48.99 19.61 20.30
CA ARG A 115 49.16 18.89 19.02
C ARG A 115 48.19 17.72 18.86
N VAL A 116 47.29 17.54 19.82
CA VAL A 116 46.28 16.48 19.78
C VAL A 116 44.93 17.11 19.46
N ASP A 117 44.29 16.64 18.40
CA ASP A 117 42.89 16.92 18.09
C ASP A 117 42.04 15.72 18.52
N PHE A 118 41.06 15.96 19.38
CA PHE A 118 40.04 15.00 19.77
C PHE A 118 38.74 15.33 19.04
N ASN A 119 38.16 14.38 18.33
CA ASN A 119 36.82 14.52 17.76
C ASN A 119 35.90 13.47 18.38
N TYR A 120 34.71 13.89 18.77
CA TYR A 120 33.68 12.99 19.30
C TYR A 120 32.33 13.30 18.67
N THR A 121 31.60 12.23 18.35
CA THR A 121 30.24 12.27 17.81
C THR A 121 29.36 11.36 18.65
N LEU A 122 28.19 11.86 19.03
CA LEU A 122 27.11 11.07 19.63
C LEU A 122 25.85 11.31 18.82
N GLY A 123 25.21 10.23 18.40
CA GLY A 123 24.01 10.25 17.57
C GLY A 123 22.92 9.37 18.17
N TYR A 124 21.69 9.83 18.03
CA TYR A 124 20.52 9.01 18.27
C TYR A 124 19.48 9.33 17.19
N ALA A 125 18.89 8.31 16.58
CA ALA A 125 17.77 8.47 15.68
C ALA A 125 16.70 7.43 16.01
N ARG A 126 15.44 7.84 16.03
CA ARG A 126 14.30 6.94 16.21
C ARG A 126 13.19 7.28 15.24
N GLY A 127 12.88 6.32 14.38
CA GLY A 127 11.68 6.31 13.55
C GLY A 127 10.59 5.48 14.23
N THR A 128 9.35 5.93 14.10
CA THR A 128 8.16 5.20 14.55
C THR A 128 7.10 5.27 13.47
N THR A 129 6.41 4.16 13.23
CA THR A 129 5.19 4.11 12.41
C THR A 129 4.05 3.59 13.26
N ARG A 130 2.87 4.19 13.15
CA ARG A 130 1.66 3.75 13.81
C ARG A 130 0.48 3.87 12.85
N SER A 131 -0.16 2.75 12.60
CA SER A 131 -1.38 2.62 11.80
C SER A 131 -2.51 2.17 12.72
N PRO A 132 -3.30 3.08 13.30
CA PRO A 132 -4.31 2.71 14.29
C PRO A 132 -5.54 2.05 13.65
N HIS A 133 -5.89 2.40 12.41
CA HIS A 133 -7.08 1.89 11.74
C HIS A 133 -6.80 1.68 10.25
N GLU A 134 -6.54 0.44 9.87
CA GLU A 134 -6.56 -0.01 8.49
C GLU A 134 -7.80 -0.88 8.30
N LEU A 135 -8.65 -0.52 7.35
CA LEU A 135 -9.79 -1.32 6.91
C LEU A 135 -9.61 -1.68 5.44
N THR A 136 -9.42 -2.96 5.16
CA THR A 136 -9.53 -3.48 3.78
C THR A 136 -10.85 -4.22 3.65
N TYR A 137 -11.50 -4.14 2.49
CA TYR A 137 -12.74 -4.87 2.21
C TYR A 137 -12.88 -5.18 0.73
N ARG A 138 -13.35 -6.39 0.41
CA ARG A 138 -13.59 -6.82 -0.97
C ARG A 138 -15.06 -7.21 -1.13
N LEU A 139 -15.71 -6.63 -2.14
CA LEU A 139 -17.03 -7.02 -2.60
C LEU A 139 -16.90 -7.77 -3.92
N ILE A 140 -17.58 -8.90 -4.04
CA ILE A 140 -17.65 -9.66 -5.28
C ILE A 140 -19.12 -9.84 -5.63
N TYR A 141 -19.43 -9.65 -6.90
CA TYR A 141 -20.64 -10.17 -7.48
C TYR A 141 -20.51 -11.70 -7.57
N ASP A 142 -21.08 -12.42 -6.62
CA ASP A 142 -21.16 -13.87 -6.67
C ASP A 142 -22.54 -14.25 -7.21
N GLU A 143 -22.60 -14.60 -8.50
CA GLU A 143 -23.74 -15.34 -9.03
C GLU A 143 -23.96 -16.55 -8.11
N PRO A 144 -25.15 -16.76 -7.51
CA PRO A 144 -25.40 -18.03 -6.84
C PRO A 144 -25.13 -19.14 -7.86
N VAL A 145 -24.08 -19.94 -7.59
CA VAL A 145 -23.59 -21.05 -8.41
C VAL A 145 -24.73 -21.66 -9.24
N GLY A 146 -24.74 -21.35 -10.55
CA GLY A 146 -25.76 -21.83 -11.49
C GLY A 146 -26.79 -20.80 -11.97
N THR A 147 -26.69 -19.53 -11.60
CA THR A 147 -27.41 -18.44 -12.30
C THR A 147 -26.60 -17.98 -13.49
N VAL A 148 -27.26 -17.92 -14.65
CA VAL A 148 -26.67 -17.48 -15.92
C VAL A 148 -26.87 -15.97 -16.01
N PHE A 149 -25.82 -15.20 -16.28
CA PHE A 149 -25.94 -13.77 -16.59
C PHE A 149 -27.03 -13.52 -17.62
N ASP A 150 -27.93 -12.57 -17.35
CA ASP A 150 -29.03 -12.25 -18.26
C ASP A 150 -28.48 -11.64 -19.56
N PRO A 151 -28.63 -12.31 -20.73
CA PRO A 151 -28.16 -11.75 -22.00
C PRO A 151 -28.80 -10.41 -22.36
N ALA A 152 -29.95 -10.05 -21.76
CA ALA A 152 -30.60 -8.76 -21.94
C ALA A 152 -29.75 -7.59 -21.40
N PHE A 153 -28.79 -7.85 -20.52
CA PHE A 153 -27.85 -6.84 -20.02
C PHE A 153 -26.72 -6.54 -21.02
N VAL A 154 -26.56 -7.36 -22.06
CA VAL A 154 -25.55 -7.15 -23.10
C VAL A 154 -26.11 -6.26 -24.21
N SER A 155 -25.35 -5.24 -24.58
CA SER A 155 -25.66 -4.38 -25.72
C SER A 155 -25.55 -5.14 -27.04
N GLY A 156 -26.40 -4.83 -28.03
CA GLY A 156 -26.34 -5.42 -29.36
C GLY A 156 -24.98 -5.28 -30.06
N ASN A 157 -24.15 -4.30 -29.67
CA ASN A 157 -22.79 -4.12 -30.19
C ASN A 157 -21.82 -5.26 -29.83
N ALA A 158 -22.13 -6.06 -28.81
CA ALA A 158 -21.39 -7.26 -28.44
C ALA A 158 -21.82 -8.51 -29.23
N ILE A 159 -22.91 -8.42 -29.99
CA ILE A 159 -23.52 -9.53 -30.72
C ILE A 159 -23.05 -9.51 -32.17
N ASP A 160 -22.63 -10.67 -32.68
CA ASP A 160 -22.39 -10.86 -34.10
C ASP A 160 -23.73 -10.68 -34.85
N PRO A 161 -23.88 -9.70 -35.75
CA PRO A 161 -25.14 -9.47 -36.43
C PRO A 161 -25.51 -10.59 -37.42
N VAL A 162 -24.53 -11.43 -37.81
CA VAL A 162 -24.72 -12.55 -38.74
C VAL A 162 -24.99 -13.85 -37.97
N GLU A 163 -24.25 -14.08 -36.89
CA GLU A 163 -24.33 -15.34 -36.11
C GLU A 163 -25.27 -15.24 -34.89
N GLY A 164 -25.69 -14.03 -34.49
CA GLY A 164 -26.65 -13.80 -33.40
C GLY A 164 -26.11 -14.12 -31.99
N ARG A 165 -24.80 -14.31 -31.83
CA ARG A 165 -24.14 -14.69 -30.57
C ARG A 165 -23.26 -13.58 -30.02
N ILE A 166 -23.04 -13.58 -28.72
CA ILE A 166 -22.14 -12.64 -28.05
C ILE A 166 -20.68 -13.04 -28.34
N ILE A 167 -19.93 -12.15 -28.98
CA ILE A 167 -18.51 -12.39 -29.31
C ILE A 167 -17.60 -11.92 -28.18
N THR A 168 -17.93 -10.77 -27.58
CA THR A 168 -17.13 -10.11 -26.54
C THR A 168 -17.98 -9.08 -25.81
N LEU A 169 -17.69 -8.85 -24.52
CA LEU A 169 -18.31 -7.78 -23.75
C LEU A 169 -17.60 -6.43 -23.91
N PHE A 170 -16.61 -6.33 -24.79
CA PHE A 170 -15.83 -5.11 -24.98
C PHE A 170 -15.63 -4.80 -26.47
N GLY A 171 -15.52 -3.50 -26.78
CA GLY A 171 -15.16 -3.07 -28.11
C GLY A 171 -13.78 -3.53 -28.56
N GLU A 172 -13.59 -3.58 -29.88
CA GLU A 172 -12.26 -3.71 -30.46
C GLU A 172 -11.43 -2.52 -29.99
N ARG A 173 -10.23 -2.80 -29.48
CA ARG A 173 -9.35 -1.74 -29.02
C ARG A 173 -8.75 -1.04 -30.23
N THR A 174 -9.33 0.10 -30.61
CA THR A 174 -8.92 0.88 -31.79
C THR A 174 -8.00 2.04 -31.44
N ASP A 175 -7.94 2.44 -30.17
CA ASP A 175 -7.10 3.52 -29.66
C ASP A 175 -6.70 3.31 -28.18
N ARG A 176 -6.42 4.42 -27.48
CA ARG A 176 -6.10 4.46 -26.05
C ARG A 176 -7.30 4.84 -25.17
N SER A 177 -8.52 4.86 -25.71
CA SER A 177 -9.72 5.16 -24.94
C SER A 177 -9.94 4.11 -23.84
N PHE A 178 -10.75 4.48 -22.85
CA PHE A 178 -11.13 3.55 -21.81
C PHE A 178 -12.00 2.42 -22.41
N PRO A 179 -11.72 1.13 -22.15
CA PRO A 179 -12.54 0.05 -22.68
C PRO A 179 -13.86 0.01 -21.90
N VAL A 180 -14.91 0.58 -22.49
CA VAL A 180 -16.27 0.55 -21.92
C VAL A 180 -16.91 -0.81 -22.22
N PRO A 181 -17.44 -1.51 -21.20
CA PRO A 181 -18.21 -2.72 -21.43
C PRO A 181 -19.45 -2.46 -22.30
N TYR A 182 -19.72 -3.37 -23.22
CA TYR A 182 -20.93 -3.39 -24.05
C TYR A 182 -22.13 -3.89 -23.26
N LEU A 183 -22.53 -3.12 -22.26
CA LEU A 183 -23.74 -3.34 -21.47
C LEU A 183 -24.85 -2.39 -21.91
N THR A 184 -26.09 -2.80 -21.70
CA THR A 184 -27.27 -1.91 -21.78
C THR A 184 -27.33 -0.99 -20.55
N ASP A 185 -28.24 -0.02 -20.56
CA ASP A 185 -28.48 0.83 -19.39
C ASP A 185 -28.92 0.01 -18.18
N GLU A 186 -29.74 -1.03 -18.41
CA GLU A 186 -30.17 -2.00 -17.41
C GLU A 186 -28.99 -2.84 -16.90
N GLY A 187 -28.09 -3.26 -17.79
CA GLY A 187 -26.88 -4.00 -17.40
C GLY A 187 -25.96 -3.19 -16.50
N PHE A 188 -25.73 -1.92 -16.83
CA PHE A 188 -25.00 -1.02 -15.92
C PHE A 188 -25.77 -0.77 -14.61
N ALA A 189 -27.09 -0.55 -14.66
CA ALA A 189 -27.89 -0.34 -13.46
C ALA A 189 -27.82 -1.54 -12.50
N PHE A 190 -27.78 -2.76 -13.03
CA PHE A 190 -27.59 -3.99 -12.26
C PHE A 190 -26.25 -4.00 -11.50
N PHE A 191 -25.14 -3.71 -12.17
CA PHE A 191 -23.82 -3.66 -11.52
C PHE A 191 -23.58 -2.41 -10.67
N ASP A 192 -24.38 -1.36 -10.86
CA ASP A 192 -24.35 -0.16 -10.03
C ASP A 192 -25.23 -0.28 -8.77
N ASP A 193 -25.95 -1.40 -8.60
CA ASP A 193 -26.83 -1.65 -7.48
C ASP A 193 -26.16 -2.53 -6.41
N ALA A 194 -26.02 -1.95 -5.21
CA ALA A 194 -25.40 -2.59 -4.04
C ALA A 194 -26.18 -3.83 -3.55
N ASP A 195 -27.48 -3.95 -3.86
CA ASP A 195 -28.29 -5.12 -3.53
C ASP A 195 -27.82 -6.39 -4.25
N ASN A 196 -27.15 -6.25 -5.41
CA ASN A 196 -26.69 -7.40 -6.21
C ASN A 196 -25.33 -7.96 -5.73
N TYR A 197 -24.64 -7.27 -4.83
CA TYR A 197 -23.32 -7.67 -4.35
C TYR A 197 -23.42 -8.41 -3.04
N VAL A 198 -23.14 -9.69 -3.08
CA VAL A 198 -23.25 -10.57 -1.93
C VAL A 198 -21.88 -10.91 -1.35
N SER A 199 -21.72 -10.70 -0.04
CA SER A 199 -20.48 -11.07 0.66
C SER A 199 -20.55 -12.55 1.03
N ARG A 200 -20.08 -13.46 0.17
CA ARG A 200 -20.18 -14.92 0.42
C ARG A 200 -18.86 -15.58 0.83
N PHE A 201 -17.72 -15.07 0.38
CA PHE A 201 -16.41 -15.67 0.62
C PHE A 201 -15.34 -14.62 0.94
N TYR A 202 -15.45 -14.00 2.13
CA TYR A 202 -14.31 -13.39 2.85
C TYR A 202 -13.74 -12.14 2.06
N ILE A 203 -13.11 -11.07 2.56
CA ILE A 203 -12.30 -10.77 3.72
C ILE A 203 -12.32 -9.25 3.86
N GLY A 204 -12.88 -8.76 4.95
CA GLY A 204 -12.44 -7.48 5.46
C GLY A 204 -11.34 -7.69 6.51
N GLN A 205 -10.33 -6.83 6.53
CA GLN A 205 -9.36 -6.82 7.63
C GLN A 205 -9.46 -5.48 8.34
N LEU A 206 -9.77 -5.52 9.62
CA LEU A 206 -9.51 -4.42 10.52
C LEU A 206 -8.16 -4.67 11.15
N ARG A 207 -7.18 -3.80 10.91
CA ARG A 207 -5.81 -3.93 11.41
C ARG A 207 -5.35 -2.67 12.11
N SER A 208 -4.71 -2.84 13.27
CA SER A 208 -3.88 -1.83 13.91
C SER A 208 -2.45 -2.35 13.97
N ALA A 209 -1.46 -1.55 13.57
CA ALA A 209 -0.05 -1.94 13.57
C ALA A 209 0.82 -0.78 14.10
N SER A 210 1.93 -1.10 14.75
CA SER A 210 2.98 -0.13 15.05
C SER A 210 4.35 -0.75 14.88
N GLY A 211 5.36 0.09 14.81
CA GLY A 211 6.75 -0.36 14.76
C GLY A 211 7.69 0.80 14.98
N TYR A 212 8.93 0.48 15.28
CA TYR A 212 9.99 1.47 15.42
C TYR A 212 11.32 0.92 14.94
N ASN A 213 12.16 1.85 14.52
CA ASN A 213 13.57 1.62 14.33
C ASN A 213 14.33 2.66 15.17
N GLU A 214 15.36 2.22 15.86
CA GLU A 214 16.25 3.10 16.63
C GLU A 214 17.70 2.86 16.23
N LYS A 215 18.50 3.92 16.24
CA LYS A 215 19.91 3.91 15.93
C LYS A 215 20.65 4.74 16.96
N HIS A 216 21.69 4.19 17.55
CA HIS A 216 22.65 4.92 18.36
C HIS A 216 24.00 4.90 17.65
N THR A 217 24.65 6.06 17.59
CA THR A 217 25.98 6.20 17.00
C THR A 217 26.91 6.85 18.01
N GLY A 218 28.13 6.36 18.11
CA GLY A 218 29.18 6.94 18.93
C GLY A 218 30.51 6.82 18.22
N ALA A 219 31.18 7.95 17.96
CA ALA A 219 32.50 7.96 17.37
C ALA A 219 33.45 8.78 18.24
N LEU A 220 34.69 8.32 18.36
CA LEU A 220 35.79 9.03 19.01
C LEU A 220 37.05 8.86 18.18
N SER A 221 37.78 9.94 17.94
CA SER A 221 39.12 9.90 17.36
C SER A 221 40.06 10.84 18.10
N ALA A 222 41.33 10.44 18.15
CA ALA A 222 42.43 11.27 18.64
C ALA A 222 43.52 11.29 17.57
N HIS A 223 43.81 12.48 17.07
CA HIS A 223 44.82 12.74 16.05
C HIS A 223 45.98 13.49 16.69
N TYR A 224 47.18 12.91 16.71
CA TYR A 224 48.39 13.56 17.21
C TYR A 224 49.30 13.98 16.05
N ALA A 225 49.48 15.29 15.90
CA ALA A 225 50.42 15.87 14.95
C ALA A 225 51.85 15.78 15.48
N VAL A 226 52.71 15.09 14.74
CA VAL A 226 54.13 14.92 15.07
C VAL A 226 54.93 16.00 14.35
N ASP A 227 55.77 16.73 15.08
CA ASP A 227 56.58 17.80 14.51
C ASP A 227 58.03 17.36 14.29
N ARG A 228 58.68 17.96 13.29
CA ARG A 228 60.10 17.81 12.97
C ARG A 228 60.58 16.36 12.78
N THR A 229 59.72 15.48 12.27
CA THR A 229 60.11 14.11 11.88
C THR A 229 59.52 13.69 10.52
N HIS A 230 59.93 12.51 10.05
CA HIS A 230 59.31 11.84 8.90
C HIS A 230 57.87 11.41 9.22
N LEU A 231 57.57 11.00 10.45
CA LEU A 231 56.21 10.78 10.91
C LEU A 231 55.47 12.13 11.01
N LYS A 232 54.28 12.21 10.40
CA LYS A 232 53.44 13.41 10.35
C LYS A 232 52.30 13.36 11.34
N TYR A 233 51.61 12.23 11.42
CA TYR A 233 50.59 12.03 12.42
C TYR A 233 50.44 10.57 12.81
N LEU A 234 49.82 10.39 13.97
CA LEU A 234 49.22 9.14 14.39
C LEU A 234 47.78 9.43 14.79
N GLU A 235 46.85 8.62 14.29
CA GLU A 235 45.43 8.75 14.56
C GLU A 235 44.87 7.41 15.00
N ILE A 236 44.15 7.43 16.11
CA ILE A 236 43.40 6.28 16.60
C ILE A 236 41.95 6.69 16.73
N GLY A 237 41.05 5.81 16.30
CA GLY A 237 39.64 6.05 16.44
C GLY A 237 38.83 4.78 16.57
N ALA A 238 37.63 4.97 17.11
CA ALA A 238 36.61 3.95 17.22
C ALA A 238 35.27 4.55 16.82
N ASP A 239 34.49 3.79 16.06
CA ASP A 239 33.10 4.06 15.73
C ASP A 239 32.26 2.87 16.19
N TYR A 240 31.16 3.17 16.86
CA TYR A 240 30.18 2.21 17.32
C TYR A 240 28.80 2.63 16.84
N GLU A 241 28.09 1.67 16.28
CA GLU A 241 26.73 1.84 15.83
C GLU A 241 25.89 0.66 16.27
N THR A 242 24.73 0.92 16.85
CA THR A 242 23.72 -0.11 17.09
C THR A 242 22.41 0.33 16.46
N GLN A 243 21.79 -0.58 15.72
CA GLN A 243 20.48 -0.39 15.12
C GLN A 243 19.54 -1.48 15.60
N ARG A 244 18.31 -1.09 15.92
CA ARG A 244 17.27 -2.04 16.31
C ARG A 244 16.00 -1.78 15.53
N PHE A 245 15.44 -2.83 14.98
CA PHE A 245 14.18 -2.84 14.26
C PHE A 245 13.18 -3.72 15.01
N LYS A 246 12.02 -3.15 15.31
CA LYS A 246 10.92 -3.88 15.92
C LYS A 246 9.61 -3.51 15.26
N GLU A 247 8.89 -4.52 14.82
CA GLU A 247 7.48 -4.39 14.48
C GLU A 247 6.68 -4.83 15.71
N ASP A 248 5.78 -3.98 16.18
CA ASP A 248 4.80 -4.42 17.15
C ASP A 248 3.72 -5.22 16.43
N PRO A 249 3.28 -6.33 17.02
CA PRO A 249 2.31 -7.21 16.40
C PRO A 249 1.01 -6.47 16.13
N SER A 250 0.49 -6.67 14.93
CA SER A 250 -0.75 -6.04 14.54
C SER A 250 -1.94 -6.79 15.11
N ILE A 251 -2.86 -6.09 15.75
CA ILE A 251 -4.17 -6.64 16.06
C ILE A 251 -4.94 -6.64 14.75
N ALA A 252 -5.34 -7.81 14.27
CA ALA A 252 -6.11 -7.94 13.04
C ALA A 252 -7.35 -8.80 13.26
N TYR A 253 -8.47 -8.39 12.66
CA TYR A 253 -9.71 -9.16 12.65
C TYR A 253 -10.11 -9.46 11.21
N SER A 254 -10.47 -10.71 10.98
CA SER A 254 -11.18 -11.15 9.80
C SER A 254 -12.66 -10.82 9.94
N ILE A 255 -13.22 -10.08 8.97
CA ILE A 255 -14.65 -9.80 8.85
C ILE A 255 -15.29 -10.91 8.00
N ILE A 256 -16.21 -11.67 8.61
CA ILE A 256 -16.89 -12.81 8.01
C ILE A 256 -18.41 -12.60 8.14
N PRO A 257 -19.23 -12.84 7.10
CA PRO A 257 -20.68 -12.84 7.24
C PRO A 257 -21.14 -13.88 8.28
N MET A 258 -22.15 -13.55 9.09
CA MET A 258 -22.73 -14.49 10.05
C MET A 258 -24.08 -15.05 9.58
N GLY A 259 -24.29 -16.35 9.86
CA GLY A 259 -25.52 -17.08 9.56
C GLY A 259 -25.52 -17.74 8.18
N ALA A 260 -26.62 -18.46 7.88
CA ALA A 260 -26.86 -19.08 6.58
C ALA A 260 -27.35 -18.07 5.52
N ALA A 261 -27.61 -16.83 5.91
CA ALA A 261 -28.09 -15.77 5.04
C ALA A 261 -26.91 -15.03 4.40
N ILE A 262 -26.84 -15.10 3.08
CA ILE A 262 -26.00 -14.25 2.26
C ILE A 262 -26.50 -12.81 2.42
N ARG A 263 -25.60 -11.86 2.74
CA ARG A 263 -25.95 -10.44 2.91
C ARG A 263 -25.50 -9.60 1.72
N THR A 264 -26.33 -8.64 1.34
CA THR A 264 -26.02 -7.67 0.28
C THR A 264 -25.14 -6.54 0.83
N ALA A 265 -24.48 -5.78 -0.06
CA ALA A 265 -23.67 -4.63 0.36
C ALA A 265 -24.56 -3.52 0.99
N SER A 266 -25.79 -3.34 0.50
CA SER A 266 -26.75 -2.39 1.06
C SER A 266 -27.21 -2.75 2.48
N GLU A 267 -27.39 -4.04 2.80
CA GLU A 267 -27.70 -4.52 4.16
C GLU A 267 -26.57 -4.21 5.15
N LEU A 268 -25.34 -4.06 4.65
CA LEU A 268 -24.17 -3.60 5.42
C LEU A 268 -24.08 -2.07 5.52
N GLY A 269 -25.02 -1.34 4.89
CA GLY A 269 -25.04 0.12 4.84
C GLY A 269 -24.10 0.72 3.79
N LEU A 270 -23.62 -0.08 2.83
CA LEU A 270 -22.78 0.38 1.74
C LEU A 270 -23.64 0.79 0.54
N SER A 271 -23.32 1.94 -0.05
CA SER A 271 -24.03 2.50 -1.20
C SER A 271 -23.06 2.87 -2.32
N PHE A 272 -23.46 2.57 -3.55
CA PHE A 272 -22.68 2.85 -4.75
C PHE A 272 -23.10 4.20 -5.32
N ASP A 273 -22.55 5.27 -4.75
CA ASP A 273 -23.01 6.64 -5.03
C ASP A 273 -22.03 7.46 -5.88
N GLU A 274 -20.77 7.02 -6.00
CA GLU A 274 -19.74 7.76 -6.72
C GLU A 274 -19.51 7.22 -8.13
N PRO A 275 -19.54 8.06 -9.18
CA PRO A 275 -19.22 7.64 -10.54
C PRO A 275 -17.72 7.36 -10.69
N GLY A 276 -17.35 6.12 -11.02
CA GLY A 276 -15.96 5.68 -11.01
C GLY A 276 -15.01 6.43 -11.97
N LEU A 277 -15.42 6.65 -13.22
CA LEU A 277 -14.54 7.28 -14.23
C LEU A 277 -14.59 8.81 -14.24
N ALA A 278 -15.73 9.39 -13.86
CA ALA A 278 -15.84 10.84 -13.75
C ALA A 278 -14.89 11.40 -12.67
N ALA A 279 -14.60 10.62 -11.63
CA ALA A 279 -13.64 10.97 -10.58
C ALA A 279 -12.20 11.18 -11.10
N ILE A 280 -11.83 10.59 -12.25
CA ILE A 280 -10.53 10.77 -12.91
C ILE A 280 -10.62 11.59 -14.21
N GLY A 281 -11.69 12.37 -14.36
CA GLY A 281 -11.85 13.29 -15.50
C GLY A 281 -12.19 12.61 -16.82
N HIS A 282 -12.64 11.35 -16.79
CA HIS A 282 -13.11 10.63 -17.96
C HIS A 282 -14.62 10.81 -18.16
N SER A 283 -15.02 11.09 -19.41
CA SER A 283 -16.42 11.26 -19.78
C SER A 283 -17.13 9.94 -20.10
N GLU A 284 -16.36 8.86 -20.30
CA GLU A 284 -16.93 7.53 -20.50
C GLU A 284 -17.67 7.03 -19.25
N ARG A 285 -18.68 6.18 -19.46
CA ARG A 285 -19.43 5.56 -18.35
C ARG A 285 -18.54 4.54 -17.63
N GLY A 286 -18.40 4.71 -16.32
CA GLY A 286 -17.83 3.71 -15.40
C GLY A 286 -18.90 3.08 -14.53
N PHE A 287 -18.50 2.11 -13.72
CA PHE A 287 -19.36 1.60 -12.65
C PHE A 287 -19.33 2.57 -11.46
N LYS A 288 -20.44 2.60 -10.73
CA LYS A 288 -20.46 3.28 -9.44
C LYS A 288 -19.63 2.51 -8.43
N VAL A 289 -19.01 3.26 -7.52
CA VAL A 289 -18.18 2.73 -6.43
C VAL A 289 -18.66 3.29 -5.09
N ILE A 290 -18.28 2.63 -4.00
CA ILE A 290 -18.56 3.11 -2.64
C ILE A 290 -17.76 4.40 -2.38
N SER A 291 -18.46 5.40 -1.84
CA SER A 291 -17.83 6.65 -1.41
C SER A 291 -16.95 6.46 -0.18
N ARG A 292 -15.94 7.32 -0.01
CA ARG A 292 -15.09 7.32 1.19
C ARG A 292 -15.92 7.36 2.47
N GLY A 293 -16.88 8.30 2.53
CA GLY A 293 -17.73 8.47 3.71
C GLY A 293 -18.61 7.25 4.03
N SER A 294 -19.18 6.59 3.03
CA SER A 294 -19.95 5.35 3.23
C SER A 294 -19.06 4.22 3.77
N PHE A 295 -17.86 4.06 3.20
CA PHE A 295 -16.92 3.03 3.62
C PHE A 295 -16.38 3.25 5.04
N GLU A 296 -16.03 4.49 5.39
CA GLU A 296 -15.58 4.85 6.73
C GLU A 296 -16.69 4.69 7.77
N SER A 297 -17.93 5.04 7.41
CA SER A 297 -19.10 4.81 8.27
C SER A 297 -19.32 3.32 8.53
N PHE A 298 -19.21 2.47 7.49
CA PHE A 298 -19.22 1.02 7.65
C PHE A 298 -18.13 0.55 8.63
N GLY A 299 -16.90 1.03 8.46
CA GLY A 299 -15.78 0.76 9.37
C GLY A 299 -16.08 1.09 10.84
N SER A 300 -16.67 2.26 11.10
CA SER A 300 -17.05 2.69 12.46
C SER A 300 -18.14 1.82 13.10
N ARG A 301 -18.98 1.18 12.28
CA ARG A 301 -20.11 0.35 12.71
C ARG A 301 -19.78 -1.13 12.83
N LEU A 302 -18.55 -1.56 12.50
CA LEU A 302 -18.18 -2.98 12.49
C LEU A 302 -18.44 -3.67 13.84
N GLN A 303 -18.16 -3.01 14.96
CA GLN A 303 -18.43 -3.56 16.28
C GLN A 303 -19.93 -3.72 16.55
N ASP A 304 -20.75 -2.77 16.11
CA ASP A 304 -22.21 -2.83 16.26
C ASP A 304 -22.81 -3.91 15.36
N LEU A 305 -22.31 -4.07 14.13
CA LEU A 305 -22.72 -5.12 13.19
C LEU A 305 -22.32 -6.52 13.68
N ALA A 306 -21.25 -6.61 14.47
CA ALA A 306 -20.76 -7.83 15.08
C ALA A 306 -21.37 -8.12 16.47
N GLY A 307 -21.93 -7.10 17.11
CA GLY A 307 -22.56 -7.17 18.42
C GLY A 307 -24.08 -7.30 18.35
N GLY A 308 -24.70 -7.55 19.50
CA GLY A 308 -26.17 -7.61 19.66
C GLY A 308 -26.78 -9.01 19.54
N ASP A 309 -28.11 -9.07 19.65
CA ASP A 309 -28.88 -10.32 19.68
C ASP A 309 -28.99 -11.01 18.31
N ASN A 310 -28.66 -10.30 17.22
CA ASN A 310 -28.69 -10.79 15.84
C ASN A 310 -27.51 -10.21 15.03
N PRO A 311 -26.28 -10.69 15.26
CA PRO A 311 -25.09 -10.18 14.57
C PRO A 311 -25.15 -10.48 13.07
N ILE A 312 -24.81 -9.48 12.26
CA ILE A 312 -24.83 -9.56 10.79
C ILE A 312 -23.44 -9.99 10.27
N ILE A 313 -22.38 -9.61 10.98
CA ILE A 313 -21.00 -10.01 10.69
C ILE A 313 -20.36 -10.63 11.93
N GLY A 314 -19.26 -11.36 11.73
CA GLY A 314 -18.42 -11.92 12.76
C GLY A 314 -17.02 -11.34 12.63
N LEU A 315 -16.44 -10.95 13.76
CA LEU A 315 -15.05 -10.50 13.86
C LEU A 315 -14.23 -11.64 14.47
N THR A 316 -13.51 -12.36 13.62
CA THR A 316 -12.63 -13.43 14.08
C THR A 316 -11.22 -12.88 14.24
N PRO A 317 -10.63 -12.90 15.46
CA PRO A 317 -9.28 -12.42 15.66
C PRO A 317 -8.29 -13.28 14.87
N ILE A 318 -7.35 -12.63 14.18
CA ILE A 318 -6.21 -13.28 13.57
C ILE A 318 -5.18 -13.48 14.68
N VAL A 319 -5.09 -14.71 15.18
CA VAL A 319 -4.18 -15.07 16.27
C VAL A 319 -2.75 -15.11 15.73
N LEU A 320 -1.93 -14.17 16.18
CA LEU A 320 -0.48 -14.18 15.95
C LEU A 320 0.21 -15.05 17.01
N ASP A 321 1.29 -15.74 16.62
CA ASP A 321 2.12 -16.49 17.57
C ASP A 321 2.71 -15.54 18.61
N PRO A 322 2.53 -15.77 19.93
CA PRO A 322 3.08 -14.90 20.99
C PRO A 322 4.58 -14.61 20.89
N ARG A 323 5.36 -15.46 20.24
CA ARG A 323 6.80 -15.23 20.02
C ARG A 323 7.08 -14.13 19.00
N THR A 324 6.13 -13.81 18.13
CA THR A 324 6.25 -12.64 17.22
C THR A 324 6.27 -11.32 17.98
N PHE A 325 5.77 -11.28 19.22
CA PHE A 325 5.77 -10.10 20.09
C PHE A 325 7.15 -9.81 20.70
N GLU A 326 8.03 -10.82 20.72
CA GLU A 326 9.38 -10.76 21.28
C GLU A 326 10.48 -10.55 20.23
N GLY A 327 10.12 -10.71 18.95
CA GLY A 327 11.05 -10.58 17.83
C GLY A 327 11.54 -9.15 17.62
N TYR A 328 12.86 -8.99 17.48
CA TYR A 328 13.48 -7.79 16.96
C TYR A 328 14.75 -8.17 16.21
N THR A 329 15.16 -7.33 15.27
CA THR A 329 16.49 -7.44 14.64
C THR A 329 17.37 -6.37 15.28
N GLN A 330 18.55 -6.77 15.75
CA GLN A 330 19.57 -5.85 16.24
C GLN A 330 20.87 -6.08 15.48
N GLU A 331 21.46 -4.99 15.02
CA GLU A 331 22.74 -4.97 14.33
C GLU A 331 23.69 -4.08 15.12
N ASP A 332 24.81 -4.67 15.55
CA ASP A 332 25.86 -3.95 16.25
C ASP A 332 27.11 -3.93 15.37
N ASN A 333 27.66 -2.74 15.15
CA ASN A 333 28.89 -2.54 14.40
C ASN A 333 29.90 -1.80 15.27
N LEU A 334 31.12 -2.31 15.31
CA LEU A 334 32.26 -1.70 15.97
C LEU A 334 33.43 -1.69 15.00
N ALA A 335 33.90 -0.50 14.65
CA ALA A 335 35.09 -0.32 13.82
C ALA A 335 36.16 0.42 14.63
N VAL A 336 37.32 -0.20 14.80
CA VAL A 336 38.49 0.43 15.44
C VAL A 336 39.59 0.53 14.39
N TYR A 337 40.27 1.67 14.34
CA TYR A 337 41.38 1.88 13.43
C TYR A 337 42.56 2.57 14.10
N LEU A 338 43.73 2.32 13.51
CA LEU A 338 44.96 3.04 13.76
C LEU A 338 45.53 3.43 12.39
N GLN A 339 45.78 4.71 12.20
CA GLN A 339 46.33 5.27 10.97
C GLN A 339 47.55 6.10 11.30
N ALA A 340 48.58 6.03 10.47
CA ALA A 340 49.78 6.84 10.67
C ALA A 340 50.33 7.27 9.32
N ARG A 341 50.69 8.54 9.17
CA ARG A 341 51.31 9.03 7.95
C ARG A 341 52.78 9.32 8.17
N ALA A 342 53.63 8.84 7.26
CA ALA A 342 55.03 9.22 7.19
C ALA A 342 55.41 9.75 5.79
N ASP A 343 56.20 10.82 5.77
CA ASP A 343 56.73 11.42 4.54
C ASP A 343 58.26 11.24 4.47
N PHE A 344 58.72 10.66 3.36
CA PHE A 344 60.15 10.49 3.02
C PHE A 344 60.45 11.23 1.71
N GLY A 345 60.87 12.49 1.82
CA GLY A 345 61.06 13.35 0.65
C GLY A 345 59.73 13.71 0.01
N LYS A 346 59.45 13.18 -1.20
CA LYS A 346 58.16 13.31 -1.89
C LYS A 346 57.24 12.09 -1.75
N LEU A 347 57.73 11.01 -1.14
CA LEU A 347 56.95 9.80 -0.92
C LEU A 347 56.10 9.96 0.33
N GLU A 348 54.80 9.76 0.19
CA GLU A 348 53.81 9.73 1.26
C GLU A 348 53.35 8.28 1.48
N ILE A 349 53.38 7.83 2.74
CA ILE A 349 52.91 6.51 3.17
C ILE A 349 51.85 6.75 4.25
N ILE A 350 50.65 6.20 4.06
CA ILE A 350 49.52 6.23 5.01
C ILE A 350 49.20 4.80 5.46
#